data_AF-A0A3P2A6B9-F1
#
_entry.id   AF-A0A3P2A6B9-F1
#
_cell.length_a   1.000
_cell.length_b   1.000
_cell.length_c   1.000
_cell.angle_alpha   90.00
_cell.angle_beta   90.00
_cell.angle_gamma   90.00
#
_symmetry.space_group_name_H-M   'P 1'
#
loop_
_entity.id
_entity.type
_entity.pdbx_description
1 polymer ?
#
loop_
_entity_poly.entity_id
_entity_poly.type
_entity_poly.pdbx_seq_one_letter_code
_entity_poly.pdbx_strand_id
1 'polypeptide(L)'
;MLEWVKLRALLIGWAKWKRGGDLGKHDYLSPPNLIYRLMMGDVLGGGGFGSVEPRGLASAAADKHNAVYHRLDCVIDELPPRRRQTIQCEFLSDGRQQDKAAAMGISLKGYERNLNFAIKQILADDFIQNLVQAA
;
A
#
# COMPACT_ATOMS: atom_id res chain seq x y z
N MET A 1 -10.93 15.03 4.70
CA MET A 1 -10.02 14.82 5.87
C MET A 1 -9.92 13.34 6.25
N LEU A 2 -11.03 12.60 6.27
CA LEU A 2 -11.07 11.16 6.56
C LEU A 2 -10.24 10.29 5.58
N GLU A 3 -10.31 10.60 4.27
CA GLU A 3 -9.60 9.85 3.23
C GLU A 3 -8.07 9.91 3.37
N TRP A 4 -7.54 11.06 3.82
CA TRP A 4 -6.11 11.22 4.07
C TRP A 4 -5.63 10.33 5.22
N VAL A 5 -6.42 10.21 6.28
CA VAL A 5 -6.09 9.35 7.44
C VAL A 5 -6.06 7.88 7.01
N LYS A 6 -7.05 7.44 6.21
CA LYS A 6 -7.13 6.07 5.68
C LYS A 6 -5.98 5.75 4.73
N LEU A 7 -5.68 6.64 3.78
CA LEU A 7 -4.54 6.45 2.88
C LEU A 7 -3.21 6.45 3.65
N ARG A 8 -3.05 7.31 4.66
CA ARG A 8 -1.85 7.31 5.50
C ARG A 8 -1.68 5.98 6.24
N ALA A 9 -2.76 5.41 6.78
CA ALA A 9 -2.72 4.08 7.40
C ALA A 9 -2.31 2.99 6.38
N LEU A 10 -2.85 3.06 5.16
CA LEU A 10 -2.49 2.14 4.07
C LEU A 10 -0.98 2.25 3.72
N LEU A 11 -0.45 3.47 3.59
CA LEU A 11 0.96 3.72 3.30
C LEU A 11 1.89 3.28 4.45
N ILE A 12 1.45 3.40 5.71
CA ILE A 12 2.19 2.85 6.86
C ILE A 12 2.22 1.33 6.80
N GLY A 13 1.11 0.67 6.47
CA GLY A 13 1.05 -0.78 6.27
C GLY A 13 1.95 -1.25 5.13
N TRP A 14 1.92 -0.56 3.99
CA TRP A 14 2.83 -0.78 2.87
C TRP A 14 4.30 -0.62 3.26
N ALA A 15 4.65 0.39 4.06
CA ALA A 15 6.02 0.59 4.51
C ALA A 15 6.51 -0.55 5.43
N LYS A 16 5.64 -1.05 6.32
CA LYS A 16 5.94 -2.25 7.14
C LYS A 16 6.16 -3.48 6.25
N TRP A 17 5.26 -3.71 5.29
CA TRP A 17 5.38 -4.79 4.31
C TRP A 17 6.69 -4.71 3.51
N LYS A 18 7.03 -3.53 2.99
CA LYS A 18 8.22 -3.30 2.16
C LYS A 18 9.53 -3.44 2.95
N ARG A 19 9.54 -3.13 4.24
CA ARG A 19 10.67 -3.39 5.16
C ARG A 19 10.79 -4.88 5.56
N GLY A 20 9.90 -5.75 5.10
CA GLY A 20 9.86 -7.16 5.48
C GLY A 20 9.40 -7.39 6.93
N GLY A 21 8.69 -6.41 7.52
CA GLY A 21 8.13 -6.54 8.85
C GLY A 21 6.96 -7.52 8.88
N ASP A 22 6.78 -8.19 10.02
CA ASP A 22 5.64 -9.05 10.28
C ASP A 22 4.35 -8.21 10.22
N LEU A 23 3.59 -8.38 9.15
CA LEU A 23 2.22 -7.85 9.06
C LEU A 23 1.39 -8.75 9.96
N GLY A 24 1.27 -8.39 11.24
CA GLY A 24 0.38 -9.11 12.15
C GLY A 24 -0.95 -9.38 11.44
N LYS A 25 -1.44 -10.63 11.54
CA LYS A 25 -2.53 -11.24 10.76
C LYS A 25 -3.85 -10.45 10.61
N HIS A 26 -3.95 -9.24 11.17
CA HIS A 26 -5.18 -8.46 11.31
C HIS A 26 -5.06 -6.95 11.03
N ASP A 27 -3.94 -6.43 10.54
CA ASP A 27 -3.76 -4.96 10.42
C ASP A 27 -4.43 -4.31 9.19
N TYR A 28 -4.99 -5.09 8.25
CA TYR A 28 -5.83 -4.57 7.16
C TYR A 28 -7.11 -5.39 7.01
N LEU A 29 -8.10 -5.09 7.86
CA LEU A 29 -9.49 -5.49 7.64
C LEU A 29 -10.07 -4.59 6.54
N SER A 30 -9.77 -4.89 5.26
CA SER A 30 -10.62 -4.40 4.19
C SER A 30 -12.02 -5.00 4.39
N PRO A 31 -13.10 -4.22 4.27
CA PRO A 31 -14.44 -4.79 4.25
C PRO A 31 -14.58 -5.74 3.05
N PRO A 32 -15.50 -6.70 3.11
CA PRO A 32 -15.53 -7.85 2.22
C PRO A 32 -15.97 -7.42 0.82
N ASN A 33 -15.05 -6.92 0.00
CA ASN A 33 -15.31 -6.69 -1.42
C ASN A 33 -15.17 -8.02 -2.18
N LEU A 34 -16.01 -8.20 -3.21
CA LEU A 34 -16.12 -9.43 -3.99
C LEU A 34 -14.78 -9.84 -4.64
N ILE A 35 -13.94 -8.85 -4.99
CA ILE A 35 -12.62 -9.08 -5.59
C ILE A 35 -11.67 -9.70 -4.57
N TYR A 36 -11.68 -9.24 -3.32
CA TYR A 36 -10.91 -9.83 -2.23
C TYR A 36 -11.36 -11.27 -1.96
N ARG A 37 -12.67 -11.55 -1.99
CA ARG A 37 -13.20 -12.92 -1.87
C ARG A 37 -12.81 -13.81 -3.05
N LEU A 38 -12.78 -13.28 -4.27
CA LEU A 38 -12.33 -14.01 -5.47
C LEU A 38 -10.83 -14.31 -5.41
N MET A 39 -10.02 -13.38 -4.91
CA MET A 39 -8.57 -13.58 -4.79
C MET A 39 -8.17 -14.47 -3.60
N MET A 40 -8.96 -14.47 -2.52
CA MET A 40 -8.75 -15.34 -1.34
C MET A 40 -9.41 -16.72 -1.47
N GLY A 41 -10.04 -17.03 -2.62
CA GLY A 41 -10.72 -18.32 -2.85
C GLY A 41 -11.98 -18.53 -1.99
N ASP A 42 -12.52 -17.47 -1.38
CA ASP A 42 -13.58 -17.52 -0.36
C ASP A 42 -15.00 -17.31 -0.96
N VAL A 43 -15.14 -17.63 -2.25
CA VAL A 43 -16.43 -17.74 -2.93
C VAL A 43 -16.85 -19.20 -2.88
N LEU A 44 -17.64 -19.54 -1.86
CA LEU A 44 -18.37 -20.81 -1.76
C LEU A 44 -19.38 -20.92 -2.91
N GLY A 45 -18.89 -21.34 -4.08
CA GLY A 45 -19.67 -21.72 -5.24
C GLY A 45 -19.29 -23.14 -5.64
N GLY A 46 -20.12 -24.10 -5.25
CA GLY A 46 -19.93 -25.51 -5.60
C GLY A 46 -19.84 -25.72 -7.11
N GLY A 47 -18.93 -26.60 -7.51
CA GLY A 47 -18.87 -27.13 -8.88
C GLY A 47 -17.51 -26.97 -9.57
N GLY A 48 -16.56 -27.84 -9.20
CA GLY A 48 -15.75 -28.51 -10.21
C GLY A 48 -14.69 -27.72 -10.97
N PHE A 49 -13.89 -26.88 -10.32
CA PHE A 49 -12.50 -26.65 -10.72
C PHE A 49 -11.69 -26.38 -9.44
N GLY A 50 -10.95 -27.38 -8.97
CA GLY A 50 -10.01 -27.19 -7.88
C GLY A 50 -8.97 -26.18 -8.33
N SER A 51 -8.99 -24.97 -7.76
CA SER A 51 -7.82 -24.11 -7.77
C SER A 51 -6.77 -24.84 -6.93
N VAL A 52 -5.92 -25.60 -7.61
CA VAL A 52 -4.71 -26.14 -7.01
C VAL A 52 -3.88 -24.92 -6.67
N GLU A 53 -3.91 -24.49 -5.41
CA GLU A 53 -2.84 -23.62 -4.91
C GLU A 53 -1.53 -24.36 -5.21
N PRO A 54 -0.62 -23.79 -6.02
CA PRO A 54 0.64 -24.45 -6.30
C PRO A 54 1.30 -24.73 -4.95
N ARG A 55 1.49 -26.02 -4.64
CA ARG A 55 2.17 -26.52 -3.43
C ARG A 55 3.51 -25.81 -3.31
N GLY A 56 3.54 -24.75 -2.51
CA GLY A 56 4.67 -23.84 -2.37
C GLY A 56 4.36 -22.59 -1.53
N LEU A 57 3.09 -22.19 -1.42
CA LEU A 57 2.69 -20.95 -0.73
C LEU A 57 2.24 -21.13 0.74
N ALA A 58 2.20 -22.36 1.27
CA ALA A 58 1.82 -22.63 2.65
C ALA A 58 2.96 -22.42 3.69
N SER A 59 3.97 -21.60 3.37
CA SER A 59 5.16 -21.43 4.21
C SER A 59 5.59 -19.98 4.23
N ALA A 60 5.31 -19.23 5.31
CA ALA A 60 5.91 -17.92 5.67
C ALA A 60 5.98 -16.81 4.56
N ALA A 61 5.40 -17.08 3.39
CA ALA A 61 5.49 -16.32 2.16
C ALA A 61 4.10 -15.81 1.75
N ALA A 62 3.02 -16.38 2.29
CA ALA A 62 1.69 -15.80 2.24
C ALA A 62 1.68 -14.39 2.85
N ASP A 63 2.43 -14.16 3.95
CA ASP A 63 2.60 -12.83 4.56
C ASP A 63 3.38 -11.85 3.68
N LYS A 64 4.16 -12.36 2.71
CA LYS A 64 4.90 -11.54 1.73
C LYS A 64 4.09 -11.21 0.49
N HIS A 65 3.02 -11.95 0.21
CA HIS A 65 2.18 -11.77 -0.97
C HIS A 65 0.89 -11.02 -0.64
N ASN A 66 1.00 -9.80 -0.10
CA ASN A 66 -0.16 -8.92 0.00
C ASN A 66 -0.39 -8.20 -1.35
N ALA A 67 -1.38 -8.67 -2.12
CA ALA A 67 -1.72 -8.12 -3.43
C ALA A 67 -2.08 -6.63 -3.39
N VAL A 68 -2.66 -6.14 -2.29
CA VAL A 68 -2.98 -4.72 -2.09
C VAL A 68 -1.71 -3.89 -1.98
N TYR A 69 -0.74 -4.32 -1.15
CA TYR A 69 0.52 -3.60 -1.01
C TYR A 69 1.42 -3.71 -2.23
N HIS A 70 1.38 -4.84 -2.95
CA HIS A 70 2.05 -4.96 -4.23
C HIS A 70 1.45 -3.99 -5.26
N ARG A 71 0.11 -3.89 -5.36
CA ARG A 71 -0.53 -2.93 -6.26
C ARG A 71 -0.21 -1.49 -5.85
N LEU A 72 -0.21 -1.18 -4.55
CA LEU A 72 0.20 0.13 -4.05
C LEU A 72 1.67 0.44 -4.41
N ASP A 73 2.55 -0.56 -4.38
CA ASP A 73 3.95 -0.41 -4.79
C ASP A 73 4.06 -0.02 -6.26
N CYS A 74 3.30 -0.68 -7.14
CA CYS A 74 3.24 -0.32 -8.56
C CYS A 74 2.75 1.12 -8.76
N VAL A 75 1.69 1.54 -8.06
CA VAL A 75 1.16 2.92 -8.14
C VAL A 75 2.23 3.94 -7.69
N ILE A 76 2.99 3.64 -6.63
CA ILE A 76 4.09 4.49 -6.17
C ILE A 76 5.23 4.53 -7.21
N ASP A 77 5.51 3.39 -7.86
CA ASP A 77 6.52 3.29 -8.92
C ASP A 77 6.11 3.94 -10.24
N GLU A 78 4.83 4.26 -10.44
CA GLU A 78 4.36 5.06 -11.58
C GLU A 78 4.48 6.57 -11.31
N LEU A 79 4.68 6.99 -10.06
CA LEU A 79 4.85 8.40 -9.73
C LEU A 79 6.12 9.00 -10.37
N PRO A 80 6.11 10.31 -10.68
CA PRO A 80 7.30 11.03 -11.10
C PRO A 80 8.46 10.82 -10.12
N PRO A 81 9.73 10.72 -10.58
CA PRO A 81 10.86 10.27 -9.76
C PRO A 81 11.01 11.01 -8.43
N ARG A 82 10.85 12.34 -8.45
CA ARG A 82 10.93 13.18 -7.24
C ARG A 82 9.81 12.90 -6.24
N ARG A 83 8.59 12.65 -6.70
CA ARG A 83 7.42 12.36 -5.85
C ARG A 83 7.51 10.97 -5.25
N ARG A 84 7.95 10.00 -6.05
CA ARG A 84 8.26 8.64 -5.59
C ARG A 84 9.31 8.65 -4.48
N GLN A 85 10.42 9.34 -4.70
CA GLN A 85 11.47 9.50 -3.69
C GLN A 85 10.94 10.14 -2.41
N THR A 86 10.07 11.16 -2.51
CA THR A 86 9.43 11.77 -1.35
C THR A 86 8.55 10.79 -0.59
N ILE A 87 7.75 9.95 -1.26
CA ILE A 87 6.93 8.92 -0.59
C ILE A 87 7.81 7.87 0.07
N GLN A 88 8.82 7.37 -0.63
CA GLN A 88 9.77 6.40 -0.08
C GLN A 88 10.48 6.97 1.16
N CYS A 89 10.96 8.21 1.11
CA CYS A 89 11.61 8.85 2.25
C CYS A 89 10.63 9.11 3.40
N GLU A 90 9.40 9.54 3.12
CA GLU A 90 8.40 9.83 4.15
C GLU A 90 8.04 8.59 4.98
N PHE A 91 7.85 7.44 4.33
CA PHE A 91 7.33 6.25 4.99
C PHE A 91 8.37 5.16 5.25
N LEU A 92 9.47 5.11 4.48
CA LEU A 92 10.54 4.12 4.67
C LEU A 92 11.75 4.66 5.43
N SER A 93 11.88 5.97 5.63
CA SER A 93 12.91 6.54 6.50
C SER A 93 12.30 7.05 7.80
N ASP A 94 13.05 6.94 8.88
CA ASP A 94 12.66 7.52 10.17
C ASP A 94 13.17 8.96 10.27
N GLY A 95 12.75 9.71 11.30
CA GLY A 95 13.14 11.10 11.51
C GLY A 95 12.09 12.14 11.09
N ARG A 96 12.42 13.42 11.29
CA ARG A 96 11.49 14.53 11.03
C ARG A 96 11.48 14.88 9.55
N GLN A 97 10.37 15.46 9.08
CA GLN A 97 10.25 15.90 7.68
C GLN A 97 11.32 16.93 7.29
N GLN A 98 11.79 17.74 8.24
CA GLN A 98 12.91 18.67 8.02
C GLN A 98 14.21 17.95 7.67
N ASP A 99 14.55 16.89 8.42
CA ASP A 99 15.77 16.10 8.20
C ASP A 99 15.69 15.34 6.87
N LYS A 100 14.51 14.79 6.56
CA LYS A 100 14.22 14.11 5.29
C LYS A 100 14.31 15.06 4.10
N ALA A 101 13.75 16.26 4.22
CA ALA A 101 13.85 17.28 3.18
C ALA A 101 15.31 17.69 2.93
N ALA A 102 16.09 17.87 3.99
CA ALA A 102 17.52 18.15 3.90
C ALA A 102 18.29 17.00 3.24
N ALA A 103 18.02 15.74 3.59
CA ALA A 103 18.62 14.56 2.96
C ALA A 103 18.29 14.46 1.46
N MET A 104 17.10 14.93 1.05
CA MET A 104 16.70 15.02 -0.36
C MET A 104 17.26 16.25 -1.10
N GLY A 105 17.94 17.17 -0.40
CA GLY A 105 18.46 18.42 -0.95
C GLY A 105 17.38 19.42 -1.35
N ILE A 106 16.22 19.42 -0.68
CA ILE A 106 15.10 20.31 -0.96
C ILE A 106 14.63 21.06 0.29
N SER A 107 13.93 22.18 0.10
CA SER A 107 13.31 22.90 1.21
C SER A 107 12.13 22.11 1.80
N LEU A 108 11.84 22.32 3.08
CA LEU A 108 10.68 21.71 3.76
C LEU A 108 9.38 21.96 2.98
N LYS A 109 9.15 23.19 2.55
CA LYS A 109 7.97 23.56 1.75
C LYS A 109 7.91 22.81 0.41
N GLY A 110 9.06 22.59 -0.22
CA GLY A 110 9.17 21.79 -1.44
C GLY A 110 8.86 20.31 -1.20
N TYR A 111 9.36 19.76 -0.09
CA TYR A 111 9.08 18.40 0.36
C TYR A 111 7.59 18.19 0.62
N GLU A 112 6.96 19.04 1.44
CA GLU A 112 5.52 18.99 1.73
C GLU A 112 4.67 19.13 0.47
N ARG A 113 5.08 19.98 -0.48
CA ARG A 113 4.39 20.13 -1.77
C ARG A 113 4.48 18.85 -2.60
N ASN A 114 5.66 18.24 -2.68
CA ASN A 114 5.83 16.97 -3.40
C ASN A 114 5.05 15.84 -2.75
N LEU A 115 5.03 15.77 -1.41
CA LEU A 115 4.27 14.80 -0.65
C LEU A 115 2.77 14.96 -0.93
N ASN A 116 2.25 16.19 -0.85
CA ASN A 116 0.84 16.47 -1.14
C ASN A 116 0.46 16.11 -2.58
N PHE A 117 1.32 16.39 -3.57
CA PHE A 117 1.05 16.00 -4.95
C PHE A 117 1.11 14.50 -5.17
N ALA A 118 2.07 13.82 -4.54
CA ALA A 118 2.17 12.36 -4.59
C ALA A 118 0.89 11.72 -4.02
N ILE A 119 0.44 12.18 -2.85
CA ILE A 119 -0.80 11.72 -2.21
C ILE A 119 -2.01 11.94 -3.12
N LYS A 120 -2.17 13.13 -3.72
CA LYS A 120 -3.27 13.41 -4.64
C LYS A 120 -3.27 12.50 -5.87
N GLN A 121 -2.10 12.15 -6.39
CA GLN A 121 -1.98 11.23 -7.52
C GLN A 121 -2.29 9.80 -7.12
N ILE A 122 -1.84 9.35 -5.95
CA ILE A 122 -2.17 8.03 -5.42
C ILE A 122 -3.69 7.91 -5.18
N LEU A 123 -4.33 8.96 -4.66
CA LEU A 123 -5.79 8.98 -4.47
C LEU A 123 -6.58 9.03 -5.78
N ALA A 124 -5.95 9.46 -6.88
CA ALA A 124 -6.60 9.49 -8.19
C ALA A 124 -6.55 8.13 -8.91
N ASP A 125 -5.85 7.13 -8.36
CA ASP A 125 -5.93 5.74 -8.84
C ASP A 125 -7.27 5.12 -8.38
N ASP A 126 -8.05 4.64 -9.34
CA ASP A 126 -9.40 4.10 -9.10
C ASP A 126 -9.40 2.94 -8.09
N PHE A 127 -8.36 2.10 -8.09
CA PHE A 127 -8.25 0.99 -7.15
C PHE A 127 -8.03 1.50 -5.72
N ILE A 128 -7.14 2.46 -5.53
CA ILE A 128 -6.89 3.06 -4.21
C ILE A 128 -8.12 3.84 -3.72
N GLN A 129 -8.79 4.57 -4.62
CA GLN A 129 -10.01 5.29 -4.27
C GLN A 129 -11.10 4.32 -3.79
N ASN A 130 -11.30 3.21 -4.49
CA ASN A 130 -12.25 2.16 -4.09
C ASN A 130 -11.88 1.52 -2.75
N LEU A 131 -10.59 1.29 -2.48
CA LEU A 131 -10.14 0.78 -1.17
C LEU A 131 -10.39 1.76 -0.03
N VAL A 132 -10.07 3.03 -0.23
CA VAL A 132 -10.24 4.08 0.79
C VAL A 132 -11.71 4.38 1.09
N GLN A 133 -12.58 4.27 0.08
CA GLN A 133 -14.03 4.44 0.24
C GLN A 133 -14.71 3.22 0.88
N ALA A 134 -14.19 2.02 0.62
CA ALA A 134 -14.72 0.80 1.21
C ALA A 134 -14.36 0.68 2.71
N ALA A 135 -13.11 0.98 3.09
CA ALA A 135 -12.62 0.98 4.48
C ALA A 135 -13.32 2.02 5.37
#